data_AF-A0A6J4LAJ5-F1
#
_entry.id   AF-A0A6J4LAJ5-F1
#
_cell.length_a   1.000
_cell.length_b   1.000
_cell.length_c   1.000
_cell.angle_alpha   90.00
_cell.angle_beta   90.00
_cell.angle_gamma   90.00
#
_symmetry.space_group_name_H-M   'P 1'
#
loop_
_entity.id
_entity.type
_entity.pdbx_description
1 polymer ?
#
loop_
_entity_poly.entity_id
_entity_poly.type
_entity_poly.pdbx_seq_one_letter_code
_entity_poly.pdbx_strand_id
1 'polypeptide(L)'
;MLSRMLIYHAFLHYQRRMPIRQYVVYFGKEKLNMESRLASDSLTYQYQLVDLRTFPYQTFLQSAHGQEVLLAILADFGEESPALIAGQILLKLRQVSESELQLAQRVLQLVRLAVLRNLSTTVFNAAQHMALHIDIKEDALYQLGKEATALNLLKEGFPPEAVARLTELPFARIMQLKLELDASRKES
;
A
#
# COMPACT_ATOMS: atom_id res chain seq x y z
N MET A 1 3.39 -20.37 6.89
CA MET A 1 4.46 -19.37 6.64
C MET A 1 5.83 -19.83 7.14
N LEU A 2 5.93 -20.34 8.38
CA LEU A 2 7.19 -20.82 8.99
C LEU A 2 8.05 -21.74 8.10
N SER A 3 7.47 -22.81 7.54
CA SER A 3 8.22 -23.74 6.66
C SER A 3 8.75 -23.08 5.39
N ARG A 4 8.01 -22.11 4.82
CA ARG A 4 8.50 -21.33 3.67
C ARG A 4 9.70 -20.48 4.04
N MET A 5 9.69 -19.87 5.23
CA MET A 5 10.80 -19.05 5.71
C MET A 5 12.07 -19.89 5.92
N LEU A 6 11.94 -21.11 6.45
CA LEU A 6 13.03 -22.08 6.54
C LEU A 6 13.62 -22.42 5.17
N ILE A 7 12.77 -22.70 4.18
CA ILE A 7 13.22 -23.00 2.81
C ILE A 7 14.01 -21.83 2.24
N TYR A 8 13.51 -20.60 2.39
CA TYR A 8 14.22 -19.40 1.92
C TYR A 8 15.54 -19.18 2.65
N HIS A 9 15.58 -19.41 3.97
CA HIS A 9 16.81 -19.31 4.75
C HIS A 9 17.86 -20.31 4.24
N ALA A 10 17.48 -21.58 4.10
CA ALA A 10 18.37 -22.64 3.64
C ALA A 10 18.89 -22.37 2.22
N PHE A 11 18.00 -21.93 1.32
CA PHE A 11 18.36 -21.59 -0.06
C PHE A 11 19.34 -20.42 -0.12
N LEU A 12 19.06 -19.34 0.60
CA LEU A 12 19.96 -18.18 0.67
C LEU A 12 21.29 -18.55 1.32
N HIS A 13 21.29 -19.39 2.36
CA HIS A 13 22.51 -19.82 3.03
C HIS A 13 23.38 -20.66 2.09
N TYR A 14 22.77 -21.59 1.36
CA TYR A 14 23.46 -22.39 0.34
C TYR A 14 24.10 -21.51 -0.74
N GLN A 15 23.36 -20.52 -1.24
CA GLN A 15 23.83 -19.64 -2.31
C GLN A 15 24.92 -18.67 -1.84
N ARG A 16 24.78 -18.10 -0.64
CA ARG A 16 25.63 -16.99 -0.16
C ARG A 16 26.75 -17.44 0.77
N ARG A 17 26.62 -18.61 1.41
CA ARG A 17 27.58 -19.16 2.38
C ARG A 17 27.95 -18.17 3.50
N MET A 18 27.00 -17.34 3.91
CA MET A 18 27.14 -16.34 4.95
C MET A 18 26.03 -16.49 5.98
N PRO A 19 26.25 -16.06 7.25
CA PRO A 19 25.19 -16.00 8.24
C PRO A 19 24.04 -15.11 7.76
N ILE A 20 22.80 -15.61 7.86
CA ILE A 20 21.59 -14.88 7.44
C ILE A 20 20.78 -14.48 8.65
N ARG A 21 20.49 -13.18 8.76
CA ARG A 21 19.47 -12.66 9.68
C ARG A 21 18.19 -12.42 8.89
N GLN A 22 17.16 -13.19 9.20
CA GLN A 22 15.87 -13.11 8.53
C GLN A 22 14.87 -12.36 9.38
N TYR A 23 14.25 -11.34 8.80
CA TYR A 23 13.20 -10.53 9.40
C TYR A 23 11.92 -10.66 8.58
N VAL A 24 10.80 -10.83 9.25
CA VAL A 24 9.46 -10.71 8.68
C VAL A 24 8.81 -9.51 9.34
N VAL A 25 8.45 -8.50 8.55
CA VAL A 25 7.76 -7.31 9.02
C VAL A 25 6.26 -7.50 8.81
N TYR A 26 5.50 -7.45 9.89
CA TYR A 26 4.06 -7.56 9.88
C TYR A 26 3.40 -6.17 9.96
N PHE A 27 2.53 -5.90 9.00
CA PHE A 27 1.76 -4.67 8.87
C PHE A 27 0.24 -4.93 8.74
N GLY A 28 -0.21 -6.14 9.07
CA GLY A 28 -1.63 -6.48 9.02
C GLY A 28 -2.45 -5.75 10.10
N LYS A 29 -3.77 -5.76 9.93
CA LYS A 29 -4.72 -5.15 10.89
C LYS A 29 -4.90 -6.01 12.14
N GLU A 30 -4.97 -7.32 11.93
CA GLU A 30 -5.28 -8.31 12.97
C GLU A 30 -4.11 -8.60 13.90
N LYS A 31 -4.40 -9.15 15.09
CA LYS A 31 -3.33 -9.58 15.99
C LYS A 31 -2.42 -10.61 15.30
N LEU A 32 -1.12 -10.44 15.48
CA LEU A 32 -0.11 -11.30 14.90
C LEU A 32 -0.17 -12.69 15.57
N ASN A 33 -0.51 -13.72 14.78
CA ASN A 33 -0.60 -15.11 15.24
C ASN A 33 0.39 -16.04 14.51
N MET A 34 1.37 -15.48 13.79
CA MET A 34 2.34 -16.28 13.03
C MET A 34 3.43 -16.86 13.94
N GLU A 35 3.64 -18.17 13.85
CA GLU A 35 4.78 -18.82 14.51
C GLU A 35 6.11 -18.46 13.83
N SER A 36 7.10 -18.11 14.64
CA SER A 36 8.43 -17.70 14.20
C SER A 36 9.54 -18.70 14.51
N ARG A 37 9.23 -19.77 15.24
CA ARG A 37 10.20 -20.79 15.68
C ARG A 37 9.69 -22.18 15.34
N LEU A 38 10.56 -22.97 14.72
CA LEU A 38 10.40 -24.40 14.51
C LEU A 38 11.44 -25.12 15.36
N ALA A 39 11.00 -26.06 16.19
CA ALA A 39 11.89 -26.91 16.98
C ALA A 39 11.42 -28.37 16.87
N SER A 40 12.33 -29.24 16.43
CA SER A 40 12.21 -30.69 16.45
C SER A 40 13.55 -31.31 16.85
N ASP A 41 13.59 -32.63 17.04
CA ASP A 41 14.75 -33.36 17.55
C ASP A 41 16.05 -33.07 16.78
N SER A 42 15.97 -32.86 15.47
CA SER A 42 17.13 -32.65 14.59
C SER A 42 17.19 -31.27 13.93
N LEU A 43 16.22 -30.39 14.19
CA LEU A 43 16.13 -29.09 13.54
C LEU A 43 15.63 -28.01 14.50
N THR A 44 16.44 -26.98 14.72
CA THR A 44 16.00 -25.74 15.34
C THR A 44 16.16 -24.60 14.34
N TYR A 45 15.07 -23.90 14.05
CA TYR A 45 15.05 -22.77 13.15
C TYR A 45 14.18 -21.65 13.71
N GLN A 46 14.61 -20.41 13.54
CA GLN A 46 13.85 -19.24 13.94
C GLN A 46 14.14 -18.06 13.00
N TYR A 47 13.14 -17.19 12.85
CA TYR A 47 13.32 -15.89 12.23
C TYR A 47 12.80 -14.78 13.15
N GLN A 48 13.24 -13.56 12.91
CA GLN A 48 12.80 -12.40 13.66
C GLN A 48 11.48 -11.90 13.07
N LEU A 49 10.46 -11.78 13.91
CA LEU A 49 9.14 -11.30 13.52
C LEU A 49 8.92 -9.94 14.17
N VAL A 50 8.69 -8.92 13.35
CA VAL A 50 8.56 -7.52 13.75
C VAL A 50 7.13 -7.08 13.49
N ASP A 51 6.35 -6.82 14.53
CA ASP A 51 5.01 -6.24 14.41
C ASP A 51 5.12 -4.72 14.51
N LEU A 52 4.85 -4.00 13.42
CA LEU A 52 5.00 -2.54 13.42
C LEU A 52 4.07 -1.86 14.44
N ARG A 53 2.95 -2.49 14.81
CA ARG A 53 2.00 -1.94 15.77
C ARG A 53 2.49 -1.92 17.20
N THR A 54 3.62 -2.56 17.51
CA THR A 54 4.20 -2.51 18.86
C THR A 54 5.21 -1.38 19.00
N PHE A 55 5.49 -0.64 17.92
CA PHE A 55 6.44 0.46 17.91
C PHE A 55 5.69 1.77 18.02
N PRO A 56 6.10 2.69 18.91
CA PRO A 56 5.56 4.05 18.93
C PRO A 56 5.82 4.75 17.60
N TYR A 57 4.81 5.38 17.01
CA TYR A 57 4.93 6.05 15.71
C TYR A 57 6.04 7.11 15.68
N GLN A 58 6.35 7.74 16.83
CA GLN A 58 7.41 8.73 16.97
C GLN A 58 8.78 8.17 16.57
N THR A 59 9.00 6.86 16.75
CA THR A 59 10.25 6.18 16.36
C THR A 59 10.54 6.37 14.88
N PHE A 60 9.51 6.22 14.04
CA PHE A 60 9.60 6.38 12.60
C PHE A 60 9.56 7.85 12.18
N LEU A 61 8.76 8.66 12.87
CA LEU A 61 8.63 10.09 12.60
C LEU A 61 9.96 10.85 12.81
N GLN A 62 10.80 10.41 13.74
CA GLN A 62 12.09 11.06 14.02
C GLN A 62 13.16 10.75 12.96
N SER A 63 12.94 9.78 12.08
CA SER A 63 13.91 9.37 11.07
C SER A 63 14.26 10.50 10.09
N ALA A 64 15.51 10.51 9.63
CA ALA A 64 15.97 11.33 8.52
C ALA A 64 15.58 10.74 7.15
N HIS A 65 15.20 9.46 7.10
CA HIS A 65 14.86 8.77 5.87
C HIS A 65 13.35 8.81 5.63
N GLY A 66 12.92 9.46 4.54
CA GLY A 66 11.49 9.57 4.21
C GLY A 66 10.75 8.24 4.11
N GLN A 67 11.44 7.16 3.70
CA GLN A 67 10.85 5.81 3.66
C GLN A 67 10.50 5.26 5.05
N GLU A 68 11.32 5.56 6.06
CA GLU A 68 11.05 5.16 7.43
C GLU A 68 9.92 6.01 8.01
N VAL A 69 9.90 7.32 7.73
CA VAL A 69 8.81 8.23 8.14
C VAL A 69 7.44 7.73 7.64
N LEU A 70 7.36 7.16 6.43
CA LEU A 70 6.13 6.56 5.92
C LEU A 70 5.60 5.42 6.80
N LEU A 71 6.47 4.64 7.44
CA LEU A 71 6.07 3.53 8.31
C LEU A 71 5.38 4.01 9.59
N ALA A 72 5.53 5.28 9.97
CA ALA A 72 4.86 5.85 11.13
C ALA A 72 3.34 5.66 11.05
N ILE A 73 2.73 5.69 9.86
CA ILE A 73 1.28 5.51 9.70
C ILE A 73 0.82 4.08 10.06
N LEU A 74 1.73 3.11 10.05
CA LEU A 74 1.43 1.70 10.34
C LEU A 74 1.72 1.32 11.81
N ALA A 75 2.34 2.24 12.56
CA ALA A 75 2.83 2.05 13.91
C ALA A 75 1.74 2.27 14.98
N ASP A 76 2.12 2.18 16.26
CA ASP A 76 1.25 2.49 17.39
C ASP A 76 1.08 4.00 17.55
N PHE A 77 -0.17 4.45 17.62
CA PHE A 77 -0.53 5.86 17.78
C PHE A 77 -0.71 6.23 19.26
N GLY A 78 -0.78 5.24 20.16
CA GLY A 78 -1.19 5.47 21.54
C GLY A 78 -2.57 6.13 21.60
N GLU A 79 -2.67 7.20 22.39
CA GLU A 79 -3.92 7.95 22.60
C GLU A 79 -4.07 9.16 21.66
N GLU A 80 -3.13 9.36 20.73
CA GLU A 80 -3.15 10.52 19.84
C GLU A 80 -4.11 10.33 18.66
N SER A 81 -4.73 11.43 18.23
CA SER A 81 -5.69 11.36 17.12
C SER A 81 -5.00 11.03 15.78
N PRO A 82 -5.56 10.12 14.97
CA PRO A 82 -4.98 9.77 13.67
C PRO A 82 -4.80 10.96 12.71
N ALA A 83 -5.67 11.97 12.80
CA ALA A 83 -5.57 13.18 11.98
C ALA A 83 -4.35 14.04 12.36
N LEU A 84 -4.08 14.17 13.66
CA LEU A 84 -2.92 14.90 14.18
C LEU A 84 -1.63 14.20 13.74
N ILE A 85 -1.55 12.87 13.90
CA ILE A 85 -0.40 12.07 13.49
C ILE A 85 -0.19 12.17 11.97
N ALA A 86 -1.26 12.05 11.17
CA ALA A 86 -1.17 12.22 9.71
C ALA A 86 -0.56 13.58 9.34
N GLY A 87 -0.98 14.66 10.00
CA GLY A 87 -0.40 15.98 9.83
C GLY A 87 1.09 16.05 10.19
N GLN A 88 1.49 15.46 11.32
CA GLN A 88 2.89 15.38 11.74
C GLN A 88 3.74 14.62 10.71
N ILE A 89 3.25 13.49 10.20
CA ILE A 89 3.94 12.69 9.18
C ILE A 89 4.10 13.53 7.90
N LEU A 90 3.05 14.19 7.42
CA LEU A 90 3.12 15.04 6.23
C LEU A 90 4.11 16.19 6.38
N LEU A 91 4.12 16.86 7.54
CA LEU A 91 5.09 17.91 7.86
C LEU A 91 6.51 17.36 7.83
N LYS A 92 6.74 16.19 8.43
CA LYS A 92 8.06 15.54 8.43
C LYS A 92 8.48 15.15 7.02
N LEU A 93 7.58 14.57 6.22
CA LEU A 93 7.85 14.21 4.83
C LEU A 93 8.27 15.42 4.01
N ARG A 94 7.66 16.59 4.23
CA ARG A 94 8.07 17.85 3.59
C ARG A 94 9.50 18.24 3.97
N GLN A 95 9.89 18.08 5.23
CA GLN A 95 11.25 18.41 5.70
C GLN A 95 12.32 17.49 5.13
N VAL A 96 12.02 16.19 4.97
CA VAL A 96 12.98 15.19 4.46
C VAL A 96 12.92 15.00 2.94
N SER A 97 12.11 15.79 2.25
CA SER A 97 12.00 15.78 0.78
C SER A 97 12.84 16.88 0.16
N GLU A 98 13.63 16.51 -0.84
CA GLU A 98 14.56 17.40 -1.54
C GLU A 98 13.86 18.20 -2.65
N SER A 99 12.69 17.74 -3.10
CA SER A 99 11.89 18.40 -4.15
C SER A 99 10.39 18.17 -3.95
N GLU A 100 9.59 19.06 -4.55
CA GLU A 100 8.12 18.95 -4.56
C GLU A 100 7.64 17.66 -5.24
N LEU A 101 8.34 17.20 -6.29
CA LEU A 101 8.03 15.93 -6.95
C LEU A 101 8.23 14.75 -5.99
N GLN A 102 9.34 14.74 -5.26
CA GLN A 102 9.64 13.68 -4.28
C GLN A 102 8.63 13.70 -3.13
N LEU A 103 8.22 14.90 -2.69
CA LEU A 103 7.18 15.06 -1.68
C LEU A 103 5.84 14.49 -2.17
N ALA A 104 5.39 14.88 -3.36
CA ALA A 104 4.14 14.38 -3.93
C ALA A 104 4.11 12.84 -4.05
N GLN A 105 5.22 12.23 -4.51
CA GLN A 105 5.35 10.78 -4.58
C GLN A 105 5.26 10.11 -3.20
N ARG A 106 5.90 10.68 -2.17
CA ARG A 106 5.85 10.15 -0.81
C ARG A 106 4.48 10.32 -0.18
N VAL A 107 3.80 11.43 -0.41
CA VAL A 107 2.43 11.63 0.07
C VAL A 107 1.49 10.61 -0.57
N LEU A 108 1.64 10.34 -1.87
CA LEU A 108 0.88 9.27 -2.53
C LEU A 108 1.17 7.88 -1.94
N GLN A 109 2.44 7.57 -1.66
CA GLN A 109 2.82 6.34 -0.97
C GLN A 109 2.19 6.26 0.43
N LEU A 110 2.18 7.36 1.18
CA LEU A 110 1.56 7.44 2.49
C LEU A 110 0.06 7.15 2.42
N VAL A 111 -0.66 7.75 1.47
CA VAL A 111 -2.10 7.51 1.26
C VAL A 111 -2.36 6.02 0.95
N ARG A 112 -1.51 5.39 0.13
CA ARG A 112 -1.62 3.95 -0.19
C ARG A 112 -1.37 3.07 1.04
N LEU A 113 -0.34 3.36 1.83
CA LEU A 113 -0.06 2.62 3.07
C LEU A 113 -1.18 2.80 4.10
N ALA A 114 -1.76 4.00 4.19
CA ALA A 114 -2.83 4.31 5.12
C ALA A 114 -4.12 3.47 4.91
N VAL A 115 -4.32 2.88 3.72
CA VAL A 115 -5.39 1.90 3.46
C VAL A 115 -5.30 0.70 4.42
N LEU A 116 -4.08 0.28 4.79
CA LEU A 116 -3.84 -0.80 5.74
C LEU A 116 -4.31 -0.48 7.16
N ARG A 117 -4.66 0.78 7.45
CA ARG A 117 -5.20 1.25 8.73
C ARG A 117 -6.57 1.91 8.62
N ASN A 118 -7.19 1.91 7.44
CA ASN A 118 -8.42 2.68 7.15
C ASN A 118 -8.25 4.20 7.37
N LEU A 119 -7.05 4.74 7.10
CA LEU A 119 -6.71 6.15 7.32
C LEU A 119 -6.46 6.92 6.02
N SER A 120 -6.67 6.31 4.86
CA SER A 120 -6.35 6.90 3.56
C SER A 120 -7.07 8.23 3.32
N THR A 121 -8.35 8.33 3.68
CA THR A 121 -9.14 9.57 3.60
C THR A 121 -8.63 10.64 4.56
N THR A 122 -8.30 10.26 5.80
CA THR A 122 -7.72 11.16 6.80
C THR A 122 -6.41 11.78 6.32
N VAL A 123 -5.50 10.96 5.80
CA VAL A 123 -4.21 11.40 5.25
C VAL A 123 -4.41 12.29 4.03
N PHE A 124 -5.29 11.88 3.11
CA PHE A 124 -5.57 12.64 1.88
C PHE A 124 -6.14 14.02 2.20
N ASN A 125 -7.12 14.11 3.09
CA ASN A 125 -7.70 15.38 3.51
C ASN A 125 -6.67 16.28 4.19
N ALA A 126 -5.84 15.73 5.09
CA ALA A 126 -4.76 16.47 5.72
C ALA A 126 -3.77 17.04 4.68
N ALA A 127 -3.40 16.25 3.67
CA ALA A 127 -2.52 16.71 2.59
C ALA A 127 -3.14 17.84 1.75
N GLN A 128 -4.44 17.75 1.44
CA GLN A 128 -5.16 18.80 0.72
C GLN A 128 -5.23 20.10 1.53
N HIS A 129 -5.51 20.03 2.83
CA HIS A 129 -5.51 21.20 3.72
C HIS A 129 -4.13 21.89 3.79
N MET A 130 -3.05 21.13 3.60
CA MET A 130 -1.68 21.63 3.54
C MET A 130 -1.27 22.13 2.14
N ALA A 131 -2.21 22.16 1.18
CA ALA A 131 -1.99 22.52 -0.22
C ALA A 131 -0.88 21.69 -0.92
N LEU A 132 -0.73 20.41 -0.54
CA LEU A 132 0.19 19.49 -1.20
C LEU A 132 -0.43 19.04 -2.52
N HIS A 133 0.16 19.44 -3.65
CA HIS A 133 -0.35 19.11 -4.97
C HIS A 133 -0.13 17.62 -5.28
N ILE A 134 -1.21 16.85 -5.28
CA ILE A 134 -1.22 15.43 -5.65
C ILE A 134 -2.13 15.29 -6.87
N ASP A 135 -1.54 15.04 -8.04
CA ASP A 135 -2.34 14.66 -9.20
C ASP A 135 -2.67 13.16 -9.14
N ILE A 136 -3.90 12.87 -8.70
CA ILE A 136 -4.41 11.50 -8.63
C ILE A 136 -4.88 10.97 -9.99
N LYS A 137 -5.02 11.83 -11.01
CA LYS A 137 -5.58 11.41 -12.31
C LYS A 137 -4.63 10.48 -13.05
N GLU A 138 -3.33 10.68 -12.89
CA GLU A 138 -2.31 9.81 -13.47
C GLU A 138 -2.09 8.51 -12.66
N ASP A 139 -2.75 8.34 -11.51
CA ASP A 139 -2.62 7.12 -10.71
C ASP A 139 -3.30 5.93 -11.42
N ALA A 140 -2.56 4.81 -11.56
CA ALA A 140 -3.07 3.59 -12.17
C ALA A 140 -4.34 3.06 -11.49
N LEU A 141 -4.47 3.20 -10.16
CA LEU A 141 -5.67 2.78 -9.43
C LEU A 141 -6.88 3.65 -9.76
N TYR A 142 -6.67 4.95 -10.00
CA TYR A 142 -7.73 5.85 -10.43
C TYR A 142 -8.20 5.47 -11.84
N GLN A 143 -7.27 5.20 -12.77
CA GLN A 143 -7.60 4.73 -14.12
C GLN A 143 -8.36 3.40 -14.10
N LEU A 144 -7.93 2.42 -13.29
CA LEU A 144 -8.65 1.16 -13.07
C LEU A 144 -10.06 1.41 -12.51
N GLY A 145 -10.22 2.38 -11.61
CA GLY A 145 -11.53 2.79 -11.10
C GLY A 145 -12.45 3.31 -12.21
N LYS A 146 -11.92 4.16 -13.11
CA LYS A 146 -12.67 4.66 -14.28
C LYS A 146 -13.10 3.52 -15.21
N GLU A 147 -12.21 2.54 -15.46
CA GLU A 147 -12.53 1.36 -16.27
C GLU A 147 -13.60 0.49 -15.61
N ALA A 148 -13.53 0.29 -14.29
CA ALA A 148 -14.57 -0.43 -13.55
C ALA A 148 -15.93 0.28 -13.63
N THR A 149 -15.95 1.61 -13.52
CA THR A 149 -17.16 2.42 -13.75
C THR A 149 -17.69 2.26 -15.18
N ALA A 150 -16.81 2.31 -16.19
CA ALA A 150 -17.19 2.11 -17.58
C ALA A 150 -17.83 0.73 -17.81
N LEU A 151 -17.25 -0.33 -17.25
CA LEU A 151 -17.79 -1.69 -17.32
C LEU A 151 -19.19 -1.78 -16.68
N ASN A 152 -19.40 -1.13 -15.53
CA ASN A 152 -20.71 -1.11 -14.88
C ASN A 152 -21.75 -0.39 -15.75
N LEU A 153 -21.41 0.76 -16.35
CA LEU A 153 -22.32 1.47 -17.25
C LEU A 153 -22.65 0.65 -18.51
N LEU A 154 -21.67 -0.04 -19.09
CA LEU A 154 -21.90 -0.93 -20.23
C LEU A 154 -22.82 -2.11 -19.87
N LYS A 155 -22.69 -2.67 -18.65
CA LYS A 155 -23.58 -3.73 -18.15
C LYS A 155 -25.02 -3.26 -18.01
N GLU A 156 -25.23 -2.01 -17.57
CA GLU A 156 -26.54 -1.35 -17.44
C GLU A 156 -27.11 -0.89 -18.80
N GLY A 157 -26.40 -1.10 -19.92
CA GLY A 157 -26.90 -0.83 -21.26
C GLY A 157 -26.67 0.61 -21.76
N PHE A 158 -25.82 1.40 -21.10
CA PHE A 158 -25.46 2.73 -21.60
C PHE A 158 -24.68 2.64 -22.93
N PRO A 159 -24.91 3.57 -23.89
CA PRO A 159 -24.23 3.54 -25.17
C PRO A 159 -22.73 3.88 -25.01
N PRO A 160 -21.82 3.22 -25.75
CA PRO A 160 -20.37 3.41 -25.62
C PRO A 160 -19.89 4.86 -25.73
N GLU A 161 -20.56 5.67 -26.56
CA GLU A 161 -20.27 7.10 -26.74
C GLU A 161 -20.57 7.91 -25.47
N ALA A 162 -21.69 7.59 -24.79
CA ALA A 162 -22.02 8.22 -23.51
C ALA A 162 -21.05 7.77 -22.42
N VAL A 163 -20.66 6.50 -22.39
CA VAL A 163 -19.69 5.98 -21.42
C VAL A 163 -18.32 6.65 -21.59
N ALA A 164 -17.84 6.81 -22.82
CA ALA A 164 -16.57 7.50 -23.09
C ALA A 164 -16.59 8.96 -22.61
N ARG A 165 -17.72 9.66 -22.83
CA ARG A 165 -17.91 11.04 -22.35
C ARG A 165 -17.95 11.14 -20.82
N LEU A 166 -18.71 10.26 -20.17
CA LEU A 166 -18.92 10.29 -18.72
C LEU A 166 -17.67 9.87 -17.95
N THR A 167 -16.91 8.93 -18.49
CA THR A 167 -15.71 8.41 -17.85
C THR A 167 -14.44 9.09 -18.33
N GLU A 168 -14.48 10.02 -19.30
CA GLU A 168 -13.27 10.64 -19.88
C GLU A 168 -12.21 9.59 -20.28
N LEU A 169 -12.64 8.43 -20.77
CA LEU A 169 -11.77 7.36 -21.26
C LEU A 169 -11.78 7.36 -22.80
N PRO A 170 -10.68 6.99 -23.46
CA PRO A 170 -10.64 6.88 -24.92
C PRO A 170 -11.71 5.91 -25.43
N PHE A 171 -12.44 6.30 -26.48
CA PHE A 171 -13.49 5.47 -27.07
C PHE A 171 -12.99 4.07 -27.47
N ALA A 172 -11.76 3.98 -28.00
CA ALA A 172 -11.12 2.71 -28.32
C ALA A 172 -11.00 1.77 -27.10
N ARG A 173 -10.72 2.31 -25.91
CA ARG A 173 -10.64 1.52 -24.67
C ARG A 173 -12.01 1.03 -24.23
N ILE A 174 -13.05 1.87 -24.36
CA ILE A 174 -14.44 1.46 -24.07
C ILE A 174 -14.88 0.31 -24.99
N MET A 175 -14.52 0.34 -26.27
CA MET A 175 -14.81 -0.74 -27.21
C MET A 175 -14.10 -2.04 -26.85
N GLN A 176 -12.85 -1.98 -26.40
CA GLN A 176 -12.13 -3.16 -25.89
C GLN A 176 -12.84 -3.76 -24.67
N LEU A 177 -13.19 -2.93 -23.68
CA LEU A 177 -13.91 -3.37 -22.48
C LEU A 177 -15.26 -4.01 -22.82
N LYS A 178 -15.98 -3.49 -23.82
CA LYS A 178 -17.23 -4.08 -24.30
C LYS A 178 -17.01 -5.45 -24.94
N LEU A 179 -15.97 -5.62 -25.74
CA LEU A 179 -15.62 -6.92 -26.35
C LEU A 179 -15.25 -7.96 -25.28
N GLU A 180 -14.47 -7.57 -24.27
CA GLU A 180 -14.14 -8.42 -23.12
C GLU A 180 -15.41 -8.85 -22.34
N LEU A 181 -16.34 -7.90 -22.12
CA LEU A 181 -17.62 -8.16 -21.47
C LEU A 181 -18.48 -9.16 -22.28
N ASP A 182 -18.61 -8.95 -23.58
CA ASP A 182 -19.41 -9.80 -24.46
C ASP A 182 -18.81 -11.21 -24.62
N ALA A 183 -17.48 -11.33 -24.57
CA ALA A 183 -16.79 -12.62 -24.54
C ALA A 183 -17.09 -13.40 -23.24
N SER A 184 -17.03 -12.74 -22.09
CA SER A 184 -17.34 -13.37 -20.79
C SER A 184 -18.80 -13.86 -20.68
N ARG A 185 -19.73 -13.26 -21.42
CA ARG A 185 -21.15 -13.66 -21.49
C ARG A 185 -21.41 -14.87 -22.39
N LYS A 186 -20.50 -15.20 -23.32
CA LYS A 186 -20.64 -16.36 -24.23
C LYS A 186 -20.06 -17.66 -23.65
N GLU A 187 -19.26 -17.57 -22.60
CA GLU A 187 -18.64 -18.72 -21.92
C GLU A 187 -19.42 -19.18 -20.67
N SER A 188 -20.52 -18.49 -20.30
CA SER A 188 -21.45 -18.85 -19.22
C SER A 188 -22.78 -19.38 -19.78
#